data_AF-A0A6F8TDW1-F1
#
_entry.id   AF-A0A6F8TDW1-F1
#
_cell.length_a   1.000
_cell.length_b   1.000
_cell.length_c   1.000
_cell.angle_alpha   90.00
_cell.angle_beta   90.00
_cell.angle_gamma   90.00
#
_symmetry.space_group_name_H-M   'P 1'
#
loop_
_entity.id
_entity.type
_entity.pdbx_description
1 polymer ?
#
loop_
_entity_poly.entity_id
_entity_poly.type
_entity_poly.pdbx_seq_one_letter_code
_entity_poly.pdbx_strand_id
1 'polypeptide(L)' 'MEQVAKLVIRDLHKTFGDHEVLKGISLDANAGDVISIIGSSGSGKSTLLRCINF' A
#
# COMPACT_ATOMS: atom_id res chain seq x y z
N MET A 1 1.76 14.72 22.18
CA MET A 1 2.58 14.69 20.96
C MET A 1 1.80 13.90 19.94
N GLU A 2 1.38 14.54 18.85
CA GLU A 2 0.62 13.87 17.80
C GLU A 2 1.58 12.98 17.01
N GLN A 3 1.47 11.68 17.19
CA GLN A 3 2.32 10.73 16.48
C GLN A 3 1.85 10.70 15.02
N VAL A 4 2.63 11.35 14.15
CA VAL A 4 2.42 11.24 12.71
C VAL A 4 2.78 9.81 12.30
N ALA A 5 1.89 9.16 11.55
CA ALA A 5 2.13 7.81 11.04
C ALA A 5 3.47 7.76 10.29
N LYS A 6 4.25 6.69 10.54
CA LYS A 6 5.60 6.53 9.99
C LYS A 6 5.58 6.22 8.49
N LEU A 7 4.52 5.55 8.04
CA LEU A 7 4.22 5.33 6.63
C LEU A 7 2.80 5.82 6.37
N VAL A 8 2.66 6.65 5.35
CA VAL A 8 1.39 7.19 4.89
C VAL A 8 1.27 6.93 3.40
N ILE A 9 0.22 6.20 3.03
CA ILE A 9 -0.20 5.99 1.64
C ILE A 9 -1.55 6.68 1.50
N ARG A 10 -1.68 7.52 0.46
CA ARG A 10 -2.92 8.22 0.13
C ARG A 10 -3.22 8.01 -1.33
N ASP A 11 -4.40 7.49 -1.59
CA ASP A 11 -4.99 7.32 -2.92
C ASP A 11 -4.00 6.74 -3.96
N LEU A 12 -3.30 5.67 -3.59
CA LEU A 12 -2.30 5.06 -4.46
C LEU A 12 -2.98 4.26 -5.57
N HIS A 13 -2.75 4.69 -6.80
CA HIS A 13 -3.11 3.96 -8.01
C HIS A 13 -1.86 3.38 -8.70
N LYS A 14 -2.04 2.23 -9.34
CA LYS A 14 -0.98 1.63 -10.16
C LYS A 14 -1.57 0.82 -11.30
N THR A 15 -1.12 1.14 -12.51
CA THR A 15 -1.51 0.47 -13.75
C THR A 15 -0.28 -0.13 -14.43
N PHE A 16 -0.47 -1.28 -15.07
CA PHE A 16 0.46 -1.86 -16.04
C PHE A 16 -0.25 -2.00 -17.39
N GLY A 17 0.13 -1.19 -18.39
CA GLY A 17 -0.63 -1.08 -19.63
C GLY A 17 -2.05 -0.57 -19.34
N ASP A 18 -3.06 -1.31 -19.78
CA ASP A 18 -4.48 -1.00 -19.55
C ASP A 18 -5.05 -1.64 -18.26
N HIS A 19 -4.23 -2.37 -17.51
CA HIS A 19 -4.67 -3.10 -16.33
C HIS A 19 -4.37 -2.32 -15.04
N GLU A 20 -5.42 -1.78 -14.41
CA GLU A 20 -5.34 -1.11 -13.11
C GLU A 20 -5.28 -2.12 -11.96
N VAL A 21 -4.09 -2.27 -11.36
CA VAL A 21 -3.79 -3.24 -10.30
C VAL A 21 -4.08 -2.68 -8.91
N LEU A 22 -3.72 -1.41 -8.66
CA LEU A 22 -4.06 -0.70 -7.41
C LEU A 22 -5.04 0.41 -7.75
N LYS A 23 -6.17 0.46 -7.03
CA LYS A 23 -7.35 1.27 -7.34
C LYS A 23 -7.68 2.23 -6.19
N GLY A 24 -6.75 3.11 -5.84
CA GLY A 24 -6.95 4.07 -4.74
C GLY A 24 -6.73 3.46 -3.36
N ILE A 25 -5.52 2.99 -3.09
CA ILE A 25 -5.16 2.41 -1.78
C ILE A 25 -4.72 3.53 -0.82
N SER A 26 -5.33 3.58 0.36
CA SER A 26 -4.91 4.47 1.45
C SER A 26 -4.61 3.65 2.71
N LEU A 27 -3.50 3.97 3.38
CA LEU A 27 -3.02 3.26 4.58
C LEU A 27 -2.22 4.22 5.45
N ASP A 28 -2.40 4.12 6.76
CA ASP A 28 -1.49 4.68 7.76
C ASP A 28 -0.88 3.55 8.56
N ALA A 29 0.44 3.59 8.75
CA ALA A 29 1.15 2.66 9.62
C ALA A 29 2.07 3.42 10.57
N ASN A 30 1.93 3.14 11.85
CA ASN A 30 2.72 3.75 12.92
C ASN A 30 4.02 2.97 13.16
N ALA A 31 4.94 3.58 13.90
CA ALA A 31 6.15 2.90 14.33
C ALA A 31 5.79 1.75 15.29
N GLY A 32 6.19 0.53 14.92
CA GLY A 32 5.94 -0.68 15.72
C GLY A 32 4.75 -1.52 15.24
N ASP A 33 3.95 -1.02 14.28
CA ASP A 33 2.85 -1.80 13.72
C ASP A 33 3.36 -3.04 12.98
N VAL A 34 2.69 -4.17 13.19
CA VAL A 34 2.89 -5.41 12.43
C VAL A 34 1.66 -5.61 11.55
N ILE A 35 1.79 -5.30 10.27
CA ILE A 35 0.68 -5.32 9.31
C ILE A 35 0.86 -6.50 8.35
N SER A 36 -0.22 -7.25 8.14
CA SER A 36 -0.29 -8.30 7.11
C SER A 36 -1.20 -7.87 5.97
N ILE A 37 -0.78 -8.15 4.73
CA ILE A 37 -1.59 -7.90 3.52
C ILE A 37 -2.07 -9.25 2.98
N ILE A 38 -3.38 -9.47 3.00
CA ILE A 38 -4.03 -10.70 2.53
C ILE A 38 -4.84 -10.47 1.25
N GLY A 39 -5.06 -11.53 0.47
CA GLY A 39 -5.84 -11.48 -0.75
C GLY A 39 -5.44 -12.55 -1.77
N SER A 40 -6.30 -12.81 -2.74
CA SER A 40 -6.06 -13.79 -3.82
C SER A 40 -4.79 -13.50 -4.62
N SER A 41 -4.27 -14.50 -5.34
CA SER A 41 -3.17 -14.26 -6.28
C SER A 41 -3.57 -13.20 -7.31
N GLY A 42 -2.65 -12.28 -7.64
CA GLY A 42 -2.92 -11.17 -8.56
C GLY A 42 -3.59 -9.92 -7.96
N SER A 43 -4.02 -9.93 -6.70
CA SER A 43 -4.74 -8.80 -6.08
C SER A 43 -3.92 -7.52 -5.81
N GLY A 44 -2.67 -7.44 -6.28
CA GLY A 44 -1.83 -6.25 -6.13
C GLY A 44 -0.97 -6.18 -4.86
N LYS A 45 -0.96 -7.20 -3.99
CA LYS A 45 -0.18 -7.19 -2.72
C LYS A 45 1.31 -6.88 -2.92
N SER A 46 1.99 -7.65 -3.76
CA SER A 46 3.40 -7.41 -4.07
C SER A 46 3.61 -6.11 -4.86
N THR A 47 2.62 -5.65 -5.61
CA THR A 47 2.68 -4.34 -6.28
C THR A 47 2.66 -3.22 -5.26
N LEU A 48 1.76 -3.27 -4.28
CA LEU A 48 1.71 -2.32 -3.17
C LEU A 48 3.04 -2.28 -2.40
N LEU A 49 3.58 -3.45 -2.01
CA LEU A 49 4.88 -3.51 -1.32
C LEU A 49 6.03 -2.93 -2.14
N ARG A 50 6.04 -3.14 -3.46
CA ARG A 50 7.05 -2.54 -4.35
C ARG A 50 6.91 -1.03 -4.47
N CYS A 51 5.70 -0.48 -4.38
CA CYS A 51 5.50 0.97 -4.35
C CYS A 51 5.96 1.61 -3.03
N ILE A 52 6.06 0.83 -1.95
CA ILE A 52 6.52 1.30 -0.63
C ILE A 52 8.05 1.23 -0.49
N ASN A 53 8.72 0.40 -1.28
CA ASN A 53 10.18 0.22 -1.21
C ASN A 53 10.88 1.30 -2.05
N PHE A 54 11.63 2.21 -1.39
CA PHE A 54 12.46 3.25 -2.01
C PHE A 54 13.93 2.82 -2.04
#